data_AF-A0A3B0YJM0-F1
#
_entry.id   AF-A0A3B0YJM0-F1
#
_cell.length_a   1.000
_cell.length_b   1.000
_cell.length_c   1.000
_cell.angle_alpha   90.00
_cell.angle_beta   90.00
_cell.angle_gamma   90.00
#
_symmetry.space_group_name_H-M   'P 1'
#
loop_
_entity.id
_entity.type
_entity.pdbx_description
1 polymer ?
#
loop_
_entity_poly.entity_id
_entity_poly.type
_entity_poly.pdbx_seq_one_letter_code
_entity_poly.pdbx_strand_id
1 'polypeptide(L)'
;MDLKSSLTISTIVLSGLIFSACSGKNTHDIKHDTTVNKKTHSAKWSYSGNTGPAHWGTLNPNYHACKAGQSQSPVNIYKTRKGKMPNLKFNYKPTTLNVHNNGHTLQLDYAA
;
A
#
# COMPACT_ATOMS: atom_id res chain seq x y z
N MET A 1 -26.26 -61.47 -33.46
CA MET A 1 -26.91 -61.13 -34.73
C MET A 1 -27.04 -59.62 -34.77
N ASP A 2 -26.12 -59.00 -35.49
CA ASP A 2 -26.05 -57.59 -35.82
C ASP A 2 -27.37 -57.04 -36.42
N LEU A 3 -27.65 -55.74 -36.23
CA LEU A 3 -27.59 -54.81 -37.37
C LEU A 3 -27.40 -53.34 -36.94
N LYS A 4 -26.49 -52.70 -37.68
CA LYS A 4 -25.92 -51.36 -37.57
C LYS A 4 -26.86 -50.25 -38.08
N SER A 5 -26.44 -48.99 -37.86
CA SER A 5 -26.52 -47.82 -38.79
C SER A 5 -27.15 -46.58 -38.12
N SER A 6 -26.76 -45.31 -38.32
CA SER A 6 -25.57 -44.59 -38.81
C SER A 6 -25.92 -43.09 -38.72
N LEU A 7 -25.03 -42.28 -38.11
CA LEU A 7 -24.58 -40.92 -38.46
C LEU A 7 -25.55 -39.76 -38.81
N THR A 8 -25.15 -38.54 -38.36
CA THR A 8 -25.35 -37.15 -38.88
C THR A 8 -26.15 -36.21 -37.96
N ILE A 9 -25.89 -34.90 -37.80
CA ILE A 9 -24.82 -33.94 -38.19
C ILE A 9 -24.95 -32.73 -37.21
N SER A 10 -23.81 -32.11 -36.92
CA SER A 10 -23.61 -30.90 -36.11
C SER A 10 -24.20 -29.62 -36.75
N THR A 11 -24.37 -28.58 -35.92
CA THR A 11 -24.57 -27.15 -36.21
C THR A 11 -25.97 -26.62 -36.51
N ILE A 12 -26.51 -25.82 -35.58
CA ILE A 12 -27.30 -24.63 -35.92
C ILE A 12 -26.71 -23.46 -35.14
N VAL A 13 -25.88 -22.67 -35.84
CA VAL A 13 -25.62 -21.28 -35.49
C VAL A 13 -26.77 -20.48 -36.08
N LEU A 14 -27.52 -19.76 -35.25
CA LEU A 14 -28.29 -18.62 -35.75
C LEU A 14 -28.17 -17.47 -34.77
N SER A 15 -27.20 -16.62 -35.06
CA SER A 15 -27.14 -15.24 -34.59
C SER A 15 -28.39 -14.51 -35.08
N GLY A 16 -29.10 -13.86 -34.17
CA GLY A 16 -30.29 -13.06 -34.46
C GLY A 16 -30.39 -11.89 -33.49
N LEU A 17 -29.56 -10.88 -33.71
CA LEU A 17 -29.75 -9.53 -33.18
C LEU A 17 -30.70 -8.78 -34.11
N ILE A 18 -31.92 -8.45 -33.66
CA ILE A 18 -32.55 -7.16 -33.99
C ILE A 18 -33.33 -6.65 -32.77
N PHE A 19 -33.01 -5.41 -32.41
CA PHE A 19 -33.55 -4.57 -31.35
C PHE A 19 -35.06 -4.33 -31.49
N SER A 20 -35.79 -4.37 -30.38
CA SER A 20 -37.04 -3.61 -30.21
C SER A 20 -36.89 -2.69 -29.00
N ALA A 21 -37.03 -1.39 -29.24
CA ALA A 21 -36.85 -0.32 -28.27
C ALA A 21 -38.11 -0.12 -27.44
N CYS A 22 -37.95 0.00 -26.11
CA CYS A 22 -38.94 0.61 -25.23
C CYS A 22 -38.34 1.86 -24.59
N SER A 23 -38.88 3.03 -24.93
CA SER A 23 -38.61 4.30 -24.25
C SER A 23 -39.29 4.32 -22.88
N GLY A 24 -38.49 4.37 -21.81
CA GLY A 24 -38.95 4.64 -20.46
C GLY A 24 -37.86 5.41 -19.69
N LYS A 25 -38.01 6.73 -19.61
CA LYS A 25 -37.16 7.61 -18.80
C LYS A 25 -37.54 7.43 -17.34
N ASN A 26 -36.64 6.88 -16.53
CA ASN A 26 -36.56 7.15 -15.09
C ASN A 26 -35.08 7.12 -14.71
N THR A 27 -34.44 8.27 -14.89
CA THR A 27 -33.14 8.59 -14.28
C THR A 27 -33.33 8.55 -12.77
N HIS A 28 -33.03 7.41 -12.15
CA HIS A 28 -32.66 7.42 -10.74
C HIS A 28 -31.15 7.63 -10.74
N ASP A 29 -30.75 8.90 -10.86
CA ASP A 29 -29.38 9.32 -10.55
C ASP A 29 -29.15 8.98 -9.07
N ILE A 30 -28.68 7.77 -8.81
CA ILE A 30 -27.89 7.54 -7.61
C ILE A 30 -26.68 8.43 -7.82
N LYS A 31 -26.73 9.63 -7.24
CA LYS A 31 -25.52 10.30 -6.82
C LYS A 31 -24.79 9.27 -5.95
N HIS A 32 -23.86 8.56 -6.56
CA HIS A 32 -22.68 8.12 -5.83
C HIS A 32 -22.07 9.43 -5.36
N ASP A 33 -22.56 9.91 -4.21
CA ASP A 33 -21.79 10.76 -3.34
C ASP A 33 -20.54 9.95 -3.06
N THR A 34 -19.55 10.18 -3.91
CA THR A 34 -18.20 9.72 -3.75
C THR A 34 -17.59 10.65 -2.71
N THR A 35 -18.21 10.70 -1.53
CA THR A 35 -17.46 10.66 -0.29
C THR A 35 -16.80 9.27 -0.23
N VAL A 36 -15.88 9.04 -1.18
CA VAL A 36 -14.71 8.22 -0.89
C VAL A 36 -14.04 9.01 0.22
N ASN A 37 -14.45 8.70 1.45
CA ASN A 37 -13.58 8.77 2.60
C ASN A 37 -12.39 7.92 2.19
N LYS A 38 -11.45 8.57 1.51
CA LYS A 38 -10.15 8.04 1.19
C LYS A 38 -9.54 7.88 2.57
N LYS A 39 -9.87 6.77 3.25
CA LYS A 39 -9.02 6.22 4.28
C LYS A 39 -7.67 6.21 3.60
N THR A 40 -6.84 7.17 3.96
CA THR A 40 -5.45 7.22 3.55
C THR A 40 -4.88 5.94 4.12
N HIS A 41 -4.90 4.88 3.33
CA HIS A 41 -4.12 3.70 3.62
C HIS A 41 -2.70 4.22 3.71
N SER A 42 -2.20 4.36 4.95
CA SER A 42 -0.83 4.76 5.21
C SER A 42 0.03 3.87 4.32
N ALA A 43 0.81 4.47 3.43
CA ALA A 43 1.50 3.71 2.41
C ALA A 43 2.49 2.79 3.12
N LYS A 44 2.30 1.48 2.98
CA LYS A 44 3.14 0.49 3.66
C LYS A 44 4.54 0.56 3.08
N TRP A 45 5.53 0.79 3.94
CA TRP A 45 6.94 0.71 3.62
C TRP A 45 7.54 -0.59 4.15
N SER A 46 8.67 -1.01 3.61
CA SER A 46 9.44 -2.17 4.05
C SER A 46 10.94 -1.89 3.91
N TYR A 47 11.78 -2.86 4.27
CA TYR A 47 13.23 -2.79 4.03
C TYR A 47 13.67 -3.42 2.70
N SER A 48 12.74 -3.96 1.90
CA SER A 48 13.06 -4.70 0.68
C SER A 48 11.94 -4.64 -0.37
N GLY A 49 12.30 -4.88 -1.63
CA GLY A 49 11.36 -4.89 -2.76
C GLY A 49 10.80 -3.51 -3.10
N ASN A 50 9.61 -3.50 -3.72
CA ASN A 50 9.01 -2.29 -4.31
C ASN A 50 8.54 -1.25 -3.28
N THR A 51 8.50 -1.62 -2.00
CA THR A 51 8.22 -0.70 -0.88
C THR A 51 9.47 -0.44 -0.01
N GLY A 52 10.65 -0.81 -0.52
CA GLY A 52 11.95 -0.67 0.13
C GLY A 52 12.51 0.76 0.12
N PRO A 53 13.68 0.99 0.77
CA PRO A 53 14.26 2.31 0.99
C PRO A 53 14.44 3.16 -0.28
N ALA A 54 14.80 2.55 -1.39
CA ALA A 54 14.95 3.23 -2.68
C ALA A 54 13.64 3.88 -3.19
N HIS A 55 12.49 3.48 -2.65
CA HIS A 55 11.16 3.92 -3.09
C HIS A 55 10.37 4.67 -2.02
N TRP A 56 10.86 4.79 -0.77
CA TRP A 56 10.07 5.36 0.34
C TRP A 56 9.48 6.75 0.03
N GLY A 57 10.28 7.64 -0.58
CA GLY A 57 9.81 8.99 -0.91
C GLY A 57 8.77 9.08 -2.03
N THR A 58 8.46 7.98 -2.72
CA THR A 58 7.38 7.91 -3.71
C THR A 58 6.12 7.20 -3.19
N LEU A 59 6.19 6.53 -2.04
CA LEU A 59 5.06 5.76 -1.50
C LEU A 59 3.93 6.65 -0.99
N ASN A 60 4.28 7.79 -0.39
CA ASN A 60 3.34 8.76 0.15
C ASN A 60 3.90 10.18 -0.01
N PRO A 61 3.08 11.19 -0.35
CA PRO A 61 3.53 12.59 -0.41
C PRO A 61 4.21 13.08 0.88
N ASN A 62 3.78 12.60 2.05
CA ASN A 62 4.37 12.96 3.34
C ASN A 62 5.79 12.39 3.54
N TYR A 63 6.23 11.45 2.70
CA TYR A 63 7.56 10.84 2.77
C TYR A 63 8.56 11.49 1.81
N HIS A 64 8.19 12.61 1.17
CA HIS A 64 9.03 13.29 0.17
C HIS A 64 10.48 13.55 0.62
N ALA A 65 10.68 13.82 1.91
CA ALA A 65 12.02 14.01 2.49
C ALA A 65 12.95 12.80 2.27
N CYS A 66 12.42 11.57 2.22
CA CYS A 66 13.21 10.36 1.95
C CYS A 66 13.80 10.32 0.54
N LYS A 67 13.26 11.13 -0.40
CA LYS A 67 13.75 11.25 -1.78
C LYS A 67 14.56 12.52 -2.01
N ALA A 68 14.08 13.66 -1.50
CA ALA A 68 14.61 14.99 -1.84
C ALA A 68 15.31 15.70 -0.67
N GLY A 69 15.29 15.11 0.53
CA GLY A 69 15.95 15.68 1.70
C GLY A 69 17.48 15.65 1.56
N GLN A 70 18.15 16.73 1.95
CA GLN A 70 19.61 16.86 1.85
C GLN A 70 20.35 16.54 3.16
N SER A 71 19.62 16.32 4.24
CA SER A 71 20.14 16.02 5.58
C SER A 71 19.48 14.75 6.11
N GLN A 72 19.67 13.64 5.40
CA GLN A 72 19.13 12.33 5.75
C GLN A 72 20.11 11.55 6.63
N SER A 73 19.56 10.58 7.36
CA SER A 73 20.29 9.59 8.15
C SER A 73 19.92 8.18 7.66
N PRO A 74 20.74 7.16 7.90
CA PRO A 74 22.09 7.22 8.50
C PRO A 74 23.15 7.80 7.55
N VAL A 75 24.32 8.15 8.09
CA VAL A 75 25.49 8.59 7.32
C VAL A 75 26.72 7.77 7.68
N ASN A 76 27.66 7.63 6.74
CA ASN A 76 28.98 7.09 7.04
C ASN A 76 29.84 8.18 7.73
N ILE A 77 30.28 7.93 8.96
CA ILE A 77 31.12 8.86 9.72
C ILE A 77 32.59 8.55 9.45
N TYR A 78 33.17 9.20 8.43
CA TYR A 78 34.58 9.03 8.06
C TYR A 78 35.43 10.29 8.32
N LYS A 79 34.78 11.45 8.53
CA LYS A 79 35.45 12.72 8.82
C LYS A 79 34.72 13.45 9.95
N THR A 80 35.47 13.88 10.94
CA THR A 80 34.94 14.59 12.11
C THR A 80 35.73 15.86 12.37
N ARG A 81 35.15 16.77 13.16
CA ARG A 81 35.82 17.98 13.66
C ARG A 81 35.64 18.00 15.17
N LYS A 82 36.69 18.38 15.91
CA LYS A 82 36.57 18.59 17.35
C LYS A 82 35.68 19.81 17.60
N GLY A 83 34.55 19.61 18.26
CA GLY A 83 33.69 20.68 18.78
C GLY A 83 33.79 20.73 20.30
N LYS A 84 33.67 21.93 20.89
CA LYS A 84 33.40 22.05 22.33
C LYS A 84 31.91 21.73 22.54
N MET A 85 31.63 20.58 23.13
CA MET A 85 30.27 20.11 23.39
C MET A 85 30.06 19.98 24.90
N PRO A 86 28.89 20.35 25.44
CA PRO A 86 28.57 20.09 26.84
C PRO A 86 28.43 18.57 27.06
N ASN A 87 28.73 18.13 28.29
CA ASN A 87 28.47 16.75 28.67
C ASN A 87 26.97 16.51 28.73
N LEU A 88 26.50 15.45 28.04
CA LEU A 88 25.14 14.96 28.20
C LEU A 88 24.98 14.37 29.61
N LYS A 89 23.98 14.84 30.34
CA LYS A 89 23.59 14.27 31.63
C LYS A 89 22.52 13.21 31.39
N PHE A 90 22.85 11.96 31.66
CA PHE A 90 21.89 10.86 31.61
C PHE A 90 21.29 10.65 33.00
N ASN A 91 19.97 10.77 33.12
CA ASN A 91 19.24 10.52 34.37
C ASN A 91 18.15 9.46 34.17
N TYR A 92 18.49 8.38 33.47
CA TYR A 92 17.59 7.23 33.35
C TYR A 92 17.37 6.59 34.73
N LYS A 93 16.16 6.11 34.98
CA LYS A 93 15.77 5.38 36.19
C LYS A 93 15.23 4.01 35.79
N PRO A 94 15.30 3.01 36.69
CA PRO A 94 14.51 1.80 36.53
C PRO A 94 13.06 2.19 36.25
N THR A 95 12.52 1.69 35.15
CA THR A 95 11.17 1.98 34.70
C THR A 95 10.60 0.75 34.01
N THR A 96 9.29 0.60 34.06
CA THR A 96 8.59 -0.46 33.31
C THR A 96 8.62 -0.10 31.83
N LEU A 97 8.98 -1.07 30.98
CA LEU A 97 9.02 -0.92 29.54
C LEU A 97 7.97 -1.83 28.90
N ASN A 98 7.27 -1.31 27.91
CA ASN A 98 6.40 -2.11 27.06
C ASN A 98 7.17 -2.54 25.81
N VAL A 99 7.16 -3.83 25.51
CA VAL A 99 7.91 -4.40 24.38
C VAL A 99 6.95 -4.69 23.23
N HIS A 100 7.28 -4.17 22.05
CA HIS A 100 6.49 -4.33 20.84
C HIS A 100 7.34 -4.83 19.68
N ASN A 101 6.87 -5.86 18.98
CA ASN A 101 7.34 -6.16 17.63
C ASN A 101 6.36 -5.53 16.64
N ASN A 102 6.78 -4.45 15.98
CA ASN A 102 5.90 -3.71 15.06
C ASN A 102 6.07 -4.15 13.59
N GLY A 103 6.77 -5.27 13.34
CA GLY A 103 7.07 -5.77 12.00
C GLY A 103 8.26 -5.08 11.31
N HIS A 104 8.79 -4.00 11.90
CA HIS A 104 9.95 -3.27 11.38
C HIS A 104 11.13 -3.25 12.37
N THR A 105 10.85 -3.33 13.68
CA THR A 105 11.83 -3.44 14.75
C THR A 105 11.20 -4.06 15.99
N LEU A 106 12.03 -4.48 16.95
CA LEU A 106 11.64 -4.55 18.35
C LEU A 106 11.74 -3.15 18.94
N GLN A 107 10.66 -2.67 19.54
CA GLN A 107 10.53 -1.35 20.14
C GLN A 107 10.25 -1.50 21.64
N LEU A 108 10.94 -0.72 22.45
CA LEU A 108 10.75 -0.66 23.90
C LEU A 108 10.22 0.73 24.23
N ASP A 109 8.95 0.81 24.58
CA ASP A 109 8.29 2.06 24.95
C ASP A 109 8.46 2.32 26.44
N TYR A 110 8.92 3.52 26.77
CA TYR A 110 8.95 4.00 28.15
C TYR A 110 7.51 4.23 28.62
N ALA A 111 7.16 3.67 29.78
CA ALA A 111 5.92 4.05 30.45
C ALA A 111 5.95 5.56 30.75
N ALA A 112 4.84 6.25 30.42
CA ALA A 112 4.66 7.68 30.64
C ALA A 112 4.63 8.04 32.13
#